data_AF-A0AAU6ELA3-F1
#
_entry.id   AF-A0AAU6ELA3-F1
#
_cell.length_a   1.000
_cell.length_b   1.000
_cell.length_c   1.000
_cell.angle_alpha   90.00
_cell.angle_beta   90.00
_cell.angle_gamma   90.00
#
_symmetry.space_group_name_H-M   'P 1'
#
loop_
_entity.id
_entity.type
_entity.pdbx_description
1 polymer ?
#
loop_
_entity_poly.entity_id
_entity_poly.type
_entity_poly.pdbx_seq_one_letter_code
_entity_poly.pdbx_strand_id
1 'polypeptide(L)'
;MSAAVWSWVAAAVSIAGLWVGGINPRAGWIYGIGSQGVWAAYGLVTDQPGMIALSAAFVILYSRNLWRWRGTHFKPVAQAERGETP
;
A
#
# COMPACT_ATOMS: atom_id res chain seq x y z
N MET A 1 -9.82 20.68 7.49
CA MET A 1 -8.42 20.79 6.99
C MET A 1 -8.46 21.42 5.61
N SER A 2 -7.44 22.19 5.21
CA SER A 2 -7.43 22.78 3.86
C SER A 2 -7.12 21.71 2.80
N ALA A 3 -7.55 21.95 1.55
CA ALA A 3 -7.23 21.08 0.41
C ALA A 3 -5.71 20.83 0.28
N ALA A 4 -4.90 21.84 0.61
CA ALA A 4 -3.44 21.73 0.58
C ALA A 4 -2.90 20.65 1.54
N VAL A 5 -3.46 20.53 2.76
CA VAL A 5 -3.03 19.49 3.71
C VAL A 5 -3.32 18.10 3.15
N TRP A 6 -4.50 17.90 2.55
CA TRP A 6 -4.85 16.63 1.94
C TRP A 6 -3.97 16.27 0.74
N SER A 7 -3.57 17.25 -0.08
CA SER A 7 -2.62 17.03 -1.17
C SER A 7 -1.24 16.57 -0.66
N TRP A 8 -0.73 17.19 0.40
CA TRP A 8 0.55 16.78 1.01
C TRP A 8 0.48 15.39 1.64
N VAL A 9 -0.64 15.08 2.32
CA VAL A 9 -0.88 13.75 2.88
C VAL A 9 -0.94 12.70 1.77
N ALA A 10 -1.68 12.96 0.69
CA ALA A 10 -1.78 12.05 -0.45
C ALA A 10 -0.41 11.82 -1.13
N ALA A 11 0.40 12.88 -1.28
CA ALA A 11 1.74 12.78 -1.84
C ALA A 11 2.66 11.92 -0.95
N ALA A 12 2.71 12.21 0.35
CA ALA A 12 3.51 11.46 1.31
C ALA A 12 3.11 9.98 1.34
N VAL A 13 1.80 9.70 1.37
CA VAL A 13 1.28 8.33 1.39
C VAL A 13 1.62 7.57 0.10
N SER A 14 1.57 8.24 -1.05
CA SER A 14 1.88 7.63 -2.33
C SER A 14 3.38 7.32 -2.45
N ILE A 15 4.25 8.25 -2.09
CA ILE A 15 5.71 8.08 -2.13
C ILE A 15 6.15 6.96 -1.19
N ALA A 16 5.66 6.98 0.05
CA ALA A 16 5.98 5.93 1.02
C ALA A 16 5.44 4.56 0.56
N GLY A 17 4.29 4.51 -0.11
CA GLY A 17 3.77 3.27 -0.69
C GLY A 17 4.64 2.68 -1.78
N LEU A 18 5.13 3.51 -2.71
CA LEU A 18 6.09 3.07 -3.72
C LEU A 18 7.40 2.58 -3.08
N TRP A 19 7.93 3.33 -2.11
CA TRP A 19 9.19 2.99 -1.46
C TRP A 19 9.10 1.66 -0.70
N VAL A 20 8.06 1.49 0.13
CA VAL A 20 7.86 0.26 0.91
C VAL A 20 7.55 -0.94 -0.01
N GLY A 21 6.76 -0.73 -1.05
CA GLY A 21 6.44 -1.77 -2.04
C GLY A 21 7.67 -2.26 -2.83
N GLY A 22 8.65 -1.40 -3.07
CA GLY A 22 9.90 -1.76 -3.74
C GLY A 22 10.87 -2.57 -2.88
N ILE A 23 10.81 -2.44 -1.55
CA ILE A 23 11.71 -3.16 -0.63
C ILE A 23 11.23 -4.60 -0.41
N ASN A 24 9.95 -4.75 -0.04
CA ASN A 24 9.38 -6.06 0.26
C ASN A 24 7.88 -6.08 -0.07
N PRO A 25 7.42 -7.02 -0.91
CA PRO A 25 6.00 -7.18 -1.25
C PRO A 25 5.07 -7.26 -0.03
N ARG A 26 5.48 -7.97 1.04
CA ARG A 26 4.67 -8.08 2.27
C ARG A 26 4.53 -6.75 2.99
N ALA A 27 5.62 -5.99 3.08
CA ALA A 27 5.59 -4.66 3.68
C ALA A 27 4.70 -3.73 2.84
N GLY A 28 4.77 -3.85 1.50
CA GLY A 28 3.88 -3.15 0.58
C GLY A 28 2.40 -3.45 0.82
N TRP A 29 2.04 -4.71 1.05
CA TRP A 29 0.65 -5.08 1.36
C TRP A 29 0.17 -4.53 2.70
N ILE A 30 0.99 -4.61 3.76
CA ILE A 30 0.66 -4.04 5.09
C ILE A 30 0.48 -2.52 4.98
N TYR A 31 1.41 -1.85 4.30
CA TYR A 31 1.33 -0.43 4.04
C TYR A 31 0.07 -0.06 3.23
N GLY A 32 -0.25 -0.86 2.22
CA GLY A 32 -1.46 -0.70 1.41
C GLY A 32 -2.74 -0.73 2.26
N ILE A 33 -2.82 -1.61 3.26
CA ILE A 33 -3.95 -1.65 4.21
C ILE A 33 -3.99 -0.37 5.05
N GLY A 34 -2.85 0.05 5.61
CA GLY A 34 -2.76 1.26 6.42
C GLY A 34 -3.13 2.53 5.64
N SER A 35 -2.69 2.63 4.37
CA SER A 35 -2.97 3.78 3.52
C SER A 35 -4.46 3.95 3.20
N GLN A 36 -5.24 2.86 3.17
CA GLN A 36 -6.69 2.96 3.00
C GLN A 36 -7.38 3.66 4.17
N GLY A 37 -6.79 3.66 5.37
CA GLY A 37 -7.30 4.48 6.46
C GLY A 37 -7.27 5.98 6.13
N VAL A 38 -6.20 6.43 5.47
CA VAL A 38 -6.05 7.83 5.02
C VAL A 38 -7.05 8.15 3.91
N TRP A 39 -7.20 7.26 2.94
CA TRP A 39 -8.13 7.44 1.82
C TRP A 39 -9.60 7.37 2.23
N ALA A 40 -9.94 6.49 3.18
CA ALA A 40 -11.27 6.44 3.78
C ALA A 40 -11.56 7.71 4.58
N ALA A 41 -10.61 8.20 5.38
CA ALA A 41 -10.74 9.47 6.09
C ALA A 41 -10.92 10.66 5.13
N TYR A 42 -10.18 10.68 4.01
CA TYR A 42 -10.37 11.66 2.94
C TYR A 42 -11.78 11.58 2.36
N GLY A 43 -12.27 10.37 2.03
CA GLY A 43 -13.62 10.15 1.52
C GLY A 43 -14.71 10.61 2.49
N LEU A 44 -14.53 10.37 3.79
CA LEU A 44 -15.46 10.85 4.83
C LEU A 44 -15.46 12.38 4.95
N VAL A 45 -14.28 13.02 4.93
CA VAL A 45 -14.17 14.50 5.06
C VAL A 45 -14.64 15.23 3.80
N THR A 46 -14.59 14.58 2.65
CA THR A 46 -15.00 15.16 1.35
C THR A 46 -16.37 14.69 0.86
N ASP A 47 -17.09 13.91 1.68
CA ASP A 47 -18.40 13.32 1.37
C ASP A 47 -18.43 12.53 0.04
N GLN A 48 -17.39 11.72 -0.18
CA GLN A 48 -17.21 10.90 -1.38
C GLN A 48 -17.45 9.42 -1.07
N PRO A 49 -18.70 8.91 -1.15
CA PRO A 49 -19.01 7.53 -0.80
C PRO A 49 -18.29 6.51 -1.69
N GLY A 50 -18.04 6.85 -2.96
CA GLY A 50 -17.27 6.02 -3.88
C GLY A 50 -15.83 5.79 -3.41
N MET A 51 -15.21 6.80 -2.79
CA MET A 51 -13.86 6.69 -2.25
C MET A 51 -13.82 5.73 -1.06
N ILE A 52 -14.83 5.78 -0.19
CA ILE A 52 -14.94 4.90 0.98
C ILE A 52 -15.12 3.44 0.53
N ALA A 53 -16.02 3.20 -0.43
CA ALA A 53 -16.23 1.86 -0.99
C ALA A 53 -14.97 1.31 -1.66
N LEU A 54 -14.26 2.16 -2.42
CA LEU A 54 -12.99 1.81 -3.04
C LEU A 54 -11.92 1.45 -1.99
N SER A 55 -11.84 2.22 -0.90
CA SER A 55 -10.91 1.93 0.20
C SER A 55 -11.21 0.59 0.86
N ALA A 56 -12.48 0.26 1.10
CA ALA A 56 -12.87 -1.05 1.62
C ALA A 56 -12.45 -2.20 0.67
N ALA A 57 -12.68 -2.03 -0.64
CA ALA A 57 -12.27 -3.03 -1.64
C ALA A 57 -10.74 -3.23 -1.65
N PHE A 58 -9.97 -2.16 -1.55
CA PHE A 58 -8.51 -2.25 -1.47
C PHE A 58 -8.03 -2.94 -0.19
N VAL A 59 -8.63 -2.65 0.97
CA VAL A 59 -8.30 -3.37 2.22
C VAL A 59 -8.48 -4.88 2.05
N ILE A 60 -9.59 -5.31 1.45
CA ILE A 60 -9.87 -6.73 1.19
C ILE A 60 -8.80 -7.32 0.26
N LEU A 61 -8.48 -6.63 -0.84
CA LEU A 61 -7.51 -7.10 -1.83
C LEU A 61 -6.10 -7.21 -1.23
N TYR A 62 -5.65 -6.18 -0.50
CA TYR A 62 -4.35 -6.18 0.16
C TYR A 62 -4.26 -7.21 1.28
N SER A 63 -5.34 -7.42 2.04
CA SER A 63 -5.40 -8.48 3.07
C SER A 63 -5.29 -9.87 2.43
N ARG A 64 -6.00 -10.10 1.32
CA ARG A 64 -5.90 -11.35 0.55
C ARG A 64 -4.49 -11.58 0.00
N ASN A 65 -3.87 -10.54 -0.56
CA ASN A 65 -2.50 -10.63 -1.06
C ASN A 65 -1.49 -10.85 0.06
N LEU A 66 -1.65 -10.18 1.20
CA LEU A 66 -0.82 -10.38 2.38
C LEU A 66 -0.87 -11.84 2.83
N TRP A 67 -2.05 -12.45 2.89
CA TRP A 67 -2.22 -13.87 3.19
C TRP A 67 -1.59 -14.79 2.15
N ARG A 68 -1.81 -14.52 0.86
CA ARG A 68 -1.25 -15.32 -0.24
C ARG A 68 0.28 -15.28 -0.26
N TRP A 69 0.88 -14.17 0.17
CA TRP A 69 2.32 -13.97 0.16
C TRP A 69 3.04 -14.37 1.47
N ARG A 70 2.35 -14.98 2.46
CA ARG A 70 2.97 -15.40 3.74
C ARG A 70 4.06 -16.47 3.61
N GLY A 71 4.16 -17.15 2.47
CA GLY A 71 5.14 -18.21 2.22
C GLY A 71 6.19 -17.89 1.14
N THR A 72 6.09 -16.76 0.43
CA THR A 72 7.05 -16.40 -0.62
C THR A 72 8.24 -15.67 -0.05
N HIS A 73 9.45 -16.19 -0.28
CA HIS A 73 10.69 -15.44 -0.08
C HIS A 73 10.90 -14.53 -1.28
N PHE A 74 10.74 -13.23 -1.07
CA PHE A 74 11.11 -12.24 -2.09
C PHE A 74 12.63 -12.24 -2.22
N LYS A 75 13.15 -12.67 -3.37
CA LYS A 75 14.56 -12.48 -3.73
C LYS A 75 14.66 -11.17 -4.52
N PRO A 76 15.35 -10.14 -4.00
CA PRO A 76 15.66 -8.95 -4.79
C PRO A 76 16.37 -9.34 -6.08
N VAL A 77 16.06 -8.68 -7.20
CA VAL A 77 16.65 -8.96 -8.53
C VAL A 77 18.18 -8.98 -8.48
N ALA A 78 18.78 -8.08 -7.69
CA ALA A 78 20.24 -8.01 -7.48
C ALA A 78 20.86 -9.24 -6.78
N GLN A 79 20.07 -10.11 -6.14
CA GLN A 79 20.51 -11.42 -5.64
C GLN A 79 20.23 -12.55 -6.64
N ALA A 80 19.18 -12.42 -7.47
CA ALA A 80 18.87 -13.38 -8.52
C ALA A 80 19.93 -13.39 -9.63
N GLU A 81 20.50 -12.22 -9.97
CA GLU A 81 21.56 -12.08 -10.99
C GLU A 81 22.94 -12.54 -10.51
N ARG A 82 23.16 -12.67 -9.19
CA ARG A 82 24.45 -13.08 -8.61
C ARG A 82 24.67 -14.59 -8.50
N GLY A 83 23.73 -15.42 -8.95
CA GLY A 83 23.97 -16.85 -9.16
C GLY A 83 24.27 -17.69 -7.91
N GLU A 84 23.94 -17.21 -6.70
CA GLU A 84 24.07 -18.01 -5.47
C GLU A 84 22.88 -18.98 -5.37
N THR A 85 23.00 -20.12 -6.05
CA THR A 85 22.26 -21.35 -5.72
C THR A 85 22.80 -21.95 -4.42
N PRO A 86 21.94 -22.35 -3.46
CA PRO A 86 22.38 -23.15 -2.32
C PRO A 86 22.85 -24.55 -2.74
#